data_AF-A0A7S0FBC7-F1
#
_entry.id   AF-A0A7S0FBC7-F1
#
_cell.length_a   1.000
_cell.length_b   1.000
_cell.length_c   1.000
_cell.angle_alpha   90.00
_cell.angle_beta   90.00
_cell.angle_gamma   90.00
#
_symmetry.space_group_name_H-M   'P 1'
#
loop_
_entity.id
_entity.type
_entity.pdbx_description
1 polymer ?
#
loop_
_entity_poly.entity_id
_entity_poly.type
_entity_poly.pdbx_seq_one_letter_code
_entity_poly.pdbx_strand_id
1 'polypeptide(L)'
;MTVQIQGESLLNDGTAIVLYSVTVKMLEGEEFGAHEVAVFLLRVVLCAIVLGAVVGGCCVIWLQLSCRRLDDHSSFVQIAITLLCAYWSFILAEGLFGMSGVLTTVTASLVLADRMWPSIVSKESMNNSWHMFEFIGNNVIFFLAGSLSGQVMYYIDLRDYLHLLVLYLVCNAVRGIMLLLSMPVFKLLGKGLQPVSLADSAVMWWGGLR
;
A
#
# COMPACT_ATOMS: atom_id res chain seq x y z
N MET A 1 -14.18 -5.75 -10.47
CA MET A 1 -13.46 -6.61 -9.49
C MET A 1 -11.96 -6.35 -9.46
N THR A 2 -11.23 -6.29 -10.58
CA THR A 2 -9.76 -6.09 -10.59
C THR A 2 -9.28 -4.80 -9.91
N VAL A 3 -9.88 -3.65 -10.24
CA VAL A 3 -9.55 -2.35 -9.63
C VAL A 3 -9.85 -2.32 -8.12
N GLN A 4 -10.92 -3.00 -7.70
CA GLN A 4 -11.31 -3.08 -6.28
C GLN A 4 -10.30 -3.93 -5.49
N ILE A 5 -9.88 -5.07 -6.04
CA ILE A 5 -8.90 -5.96 -5.40
C ILE A 5 -7.52 -5.27 -5.32
N GLN A 6 -7.10 -4.57 -6.39
CA GLN A 6 -5.84 -3.83 -6.39
C GLN A 6 -5.85 -2.68 -5.38
N GLY A 7 -6.94 -1.90 -5.31
CA GLY A 7 -7.10 -0.82 -4.34
C GLY A 7 -7.10 -1.32 -2.89
N GLU A 8 -7.79 -2.43 -2.62
CA GLU A 8 -7.78 -3.08 -1.30
C GLU A 8 -6.38 -3.54 -0.91
N SER A 9 -5.66 -4.23 -1.80
CA SER A 9 -4.29 -4.71 -1.54
C SER A 9 -3.34 -3.55 -1.23
N LEU A 10 -3.43 -2.47 -2.00
CA LEU A 10 -2.55 -1.31 -1.83
C LEU A 10 -2.78 -0.60 -0.48
N LEU A 11 -4.03 -0.48 -0.04
CA LEU A 11 -4.35 0.06 1.29
C LEU A 11 -3.99 -0.92 2.41
N ASN A 12 -4.15 -2.22 2.18
CA ASN A 12 -3.79 -3.27 3.13
C ASN A 12 -2.29 -3.24 3.45
N ASP A 13 -1.43 -3.15 2.43
CA ASP A 13 0.02 -3.09 2.61
C ASP A 13 0.44 -1.83 3.39
N GLY A 14 -0.16 -0.68 3.06
CA GLY A 14 0.04 0.57 3.80
C GLY A 14 -0.45 0.51 5.26
N THR A 15 -1.50 -0.26 5.55
CA THR A 15 -2.01 -0.43 6.91
C THR A 15 -1.15 -1.40 7.71
N ALA A 16 -0.69 -2.48 7.08
CA ALA A 16 0.15 -3.50 7.71
C ALA A 16 1.46 -2.90 8.25
N ILE A 17 2.12 -2.02 7.47
CA ILE A 17 3.36 -1.37 7.93
C ILE A 17 3.12 -0.43 9.12
N VAL A 18 1.99 0.28 9.17
CA VAL A 18 1.67 1.16 10.31
C VAL A 18 1.36 0.35 11.55
N LEU A 19 0.60 -0.74 11.41
CA LEU A 19 0.35 -1.66 12.52
C LEU A 19 1.67 -2.24 13.04
N TYR A 20 2.58 -2.66 12.14
CA TYR A 20 3.90 -3.13 12.52
C TYR A 20 4.68 -2.08 13.33
N SER A 21 4.68 -0.80 12.93
CA SER A 21 5.32 0.27 13.70
C SER A 21 4.74 0.42 15.12
N VAL A 22 3.44 0.25 15.30
CA VAL A 22 2.81 0.25 16.64
C VAL A 22 3.29 -0.95 17.46
N THR A 23 3.31 -2.14 16.86
CA THR A 23 3.75 -3.36 17.54
C THR A 23 5.21 -3.27 17.97
N VAL A 24 6.08 -2.68 17.15
CA VAL A 24 7.48 -2.44 17.51
C VAL A 24 7.59 -1.51 18.72
N LYS A 25 6.85 -0.39 18.73
CA LYS A 25 6.83 0.53 19.89
C LYS A 25 6.33 -0.14 21.17
N MET A 26 5.32 -1.01 21.05
CA MET A 26 4.85 -1.82 22.18
C MET A 26 5.94 -2.75 22.72
N LEU A 27 6.73 -3.36 21.82
CA LEU A 27 7.86 -4.21 22.21
C LEU A 27 9.00 -3.42 22.86
N GLU A 28 9.16 -2.15 22.49
CA GLU A 28 10.12 -1.22 23.10
C GLU A 28 9.67 -0.73 24.49
N GLY A 29 8.48 -1.13 24.95
CA GLY A 29 7.97 -0.85 26.29
C GLY A 29 6.94 0.27 26.37
N GLU A 30 6.46 0.79 25.23
CA GLU A 30 5.31 1.70 25.22
C GLU A 30 4.01 0.92 25.46
N GLU A 31 3.30 1.21 26.56
CA GLU A 31 1.96 0.69 26.76
C GLU A 31 0.95 1.52 25.96
N PHE A 32 0.26 0.89 25.02
CA PHE A 32 -0.87 1.52 24.36
C PHE A 32 -2.18 0.85 24.75
N GLY A 33 -3.11 1.64 25.28
CA GLY A 33 -4.50 1.22 25.42
C GLY A 33 -5.20 1.12 24.05
N ALA A 34 -6.29 0.35 23.96
CA ALA A 34 -7.06 0.20 22.71
C ALA A 34 -7.55 1.54 22.12
N HIS A 35 -7.91 2.50 22.99
CA HIS A 35 -8.28 3.84 22.57
C HIS A 35 -7.10 4.62 21.97
N GLU A 36 -5.92 4.51 22.59
CA GLU A 36 -4.71 5.21 22.16
C GLU A 36 -4.22 4.67 20.81
N VAL A 37 -4.28 3.35 20.61
CA VAL A 37 -4.00 2.74 19.30
C VAL A 37 -4.97 3.29 18.24
N ALA A 38 -6.27 3.34 18.53
CA ALA A 38 -7.26 3.85 17.58
C ALA A 38 -7.02 5.33 17.20
N VAL A 39 -6.72 6.17 18.20
CA VAL A 39 -6.39 7.59 17.99
C VAL A 39 -5.09 7.74 17.21
N PHE A 40 -4.07 6.94 17.54
CA PHE A 40 -2.79 6.93 16.84
C PHE A 40 -2.96 6.56 15.36
N LEU A 41 -3.68 5.47 15.07
CA LEU A 41 -3.94 5.03 13.70
C LEU A 41 -4.69 6.10 12.90
N LEU A 42 -5.76 6.67 13.47
CA LEU A 42 -6.51 7.77 12.84
C LEU A 42 -5.61 8.97 12.54
N ARG A 43 -4.77 9.37 13.50
CA ARG A 43 -3.84 10.49 13.35
C ARG A 43 -2.82 10.21 12.25
N VAL A 44 -2.20 9.03 12.25
CA VAL A 44 -1.20 8.66 11.24
C VAL A 44 -1.82 8.67 9.85
N VAL A 45 -3.01 8.08 9.68
CA VAL A 45 -3.72 8.06 8.39
C VAL A 45 -4.06 9.47 7.93
N LEU A 46 -4.69 10.30 8.77
CA LEU A 46 -5.07 11.67 8.39
C LEU A 46 -3.87 12.54 8.06
N CYS A 47 -2.81 12.48 8.88
CA CYS A 47 -1.60 13.25 8.65
C CYS A 47 -0.88 12.81 7.36
N ALA A 48 -0.76 11.50 7.12
CA ALA A 48 -0.18 10.96 5.89
C ALA A 48 -0.98 11.36 4.64
N ILE A 49 -2.32 11.37 4.75
CA ILE A 49 -3.19 11.81 3.64
C ILE A 49 -2.95 13.28 3.31
N VAL A 50 -2.93 14.15 4.32
CA VAL A 50 -2.72 15.59 4.13
C VAL A 50 -1.36 15.86 3.53
N LEU A 51 -0.29 15.29 4.10
CA LEU A 51 1.07 15.48 3.60
C LEU A 51 1.23 14.91 2.19
N GLY A 52 0.70 13.72 1.93
CA GLY A 52 0.76 13.09 0.62
C GLY A 52 0.02 13.90 -0.43
N ALA A 53 -1.14 14.47 -0.10
CA ALA A 53 -1.88 15.35 -1.00
C ALA A 53 -1.11 16.63 -1.34
N VAL A 54 -0.42 17.22 -0.36
CA VAL A 54 0.44 18.40 -0.57
C VAL A 54 1.63 18.05 -1.48
N VAL A 55 2.37 16.99 -1.15
CA VAL A 55 3.54 16.58 -1.93
C VAL A 55 3.14 16.18 -3.35
N GLY A 56 2.09 15.36 -3.50
CA GLY A 56 1.56 14.96 -4.81
C GLY A 56 1.07 16.16 -5.62
N GLY A 57 0.38 17.11 -5.00
CA GLY A 57 -0.04 18.36 -5.63
C GLY A 57 1.14 19.19 -6.15
N CYS A 58 2.19 19.34 -5.34
CA CYS A 58 3.42 20.01 -5.74
C CYS A 58 4.10 19.30 -6.92
N CYS A 59 4.15 17.97 -6.92
CA CYS A 59 4.70 17.19 -8.02
C CYS A 59 3.90 17.36 -9.32
N VAL A 60 2.56 17.38 -9.25
CA VAL A 60 1.70 17.62 -10.42
C VAL A 60 1.99 19.00 -11.02
N ILE A 61 2.08 20.04 -10.19
CA ILE A 61 2.42 21.40 -10.65
C ILE A 61 3.81 21.41 -11.30
N TRP A 62 4.80 20.77 -10.67
CA TRP A 62 6.15 20.69 -11.22
C TRP A 62 6.19 19.99 -12.57
N LEU A 63 5.45 18.88 -12.72
CA LEU A 63 5.32 18.15 -13.97
C LEU A 63 4.69 19.03 -15.06
N GLN A 64 3.59 19.72 -14.74
CA GLN A 64 2.91 20.64 -15.68
C GLN A 64 3.81 21.80 -16.14
N LEU A 65 4.59 22.38 -15.23
CA LEU A 65 5.55 23.44 -15.54
C LEU A 65 6.70 22.94 -16.43
N SER A 66 7.15 21.70 -16.21
CA SER A 66 8.22 21.08 -16.98
C SER A 66 7.79 20.75 -18.42
N CYS A 67 6.51 20.40 -18.63
CA CYS A 67 5.96 20.13 -19.96
C CYS A 67 5.92 21.34 -20.87
N ARG A 68 5.71 22.55 -20.32
CA ARG A 68 5.63 23.78 -21.12
C ARG A 68 6.97 24.26 -21.70
N ARG A 69 8.09 23.62 -21.33
CA ARG A 69 9.44 24.14 -21.61
C ARG A 69 10.38 23.18 -22.34
N LEU A 70 10.02 21.90 -22.53
CA LEU A 70 10.94 20.87 -22.99
C LEU A 70 10.35 20.08 -24.16
N ASP A 71 10.80 20.42 -25.37
CA ASP A 71 10.57 19.62 -26.58
C ASP A 71 11.56 18.42 -26.62
N ASP A 72 11.08 17.29 -27.15
CA ASP A 72 11.74 16.01 -27.48
C ASP A 72 12.38 15.13 -26.37
N HIS A 73 12.87 15.65 -25.23
CA HIS A 73 13.45 14.83 -24.13
C HIS A 73 12.52 14.61 -22.91
N SER A 74 11.23 14.86 -23.09
CA SER A 74 10.27 15.06 -22.00
C SER A 74 9.88 13.81 -21.20
N SER A 75 9.91 12.61 -21.79
CA SER A 75 9.43 11.39 -21.11
C SER A 75 10.33 10.95 -19.95
N PHE A 76 11.66 10.92 -20.15
CA PHE A 76 12.60 10.49 -19.11
C PHE A 76 12.59 11.45 -17.91
N VAL A 77 12.53 12.76 -18.17
CA VAL A 77 12.44 13.79 -17.12
C VAL A 77 11.14 13.62 -16.31
N GLN A 78 10.02 13.36 -16.97
CA GLN A 78 8.75 13.11 -16.29
C GLN A 78 8.81 11.87 -15.39
N ILE A 79 9.42 10.77 -15.87
CA ILE A 79 9.62 9.57 -15.06
C ILE A 79 10.49 9.88 -13.84
N ALA A 80 11.59 10.62 -14.02
CA ALA A 80 12.46 11.05 -12.92
C ALA A 80 11.71 11.92 -11.89
N ILE A 81 10.84 12.84 -12.32
CA ILE A 81 10.00 13.64 -11.41
C ILE A 81 9.05 12.74 -10.61
N THR A 82 8.44 11.73 -11.24
CA THR A 82 7.53 10.81 -10.53
C THR A 82 8.28 9.96 -9.50
N LEU A 83 9.51 9.51 -9.81
CA LEU A 83 10.38 8.81 -8.87
C LEU A 83 10.81 9.71 -7.70
N LEU A 84 11.22 10.95 -7.99
CA LEU A 84 11.54 11.95 -6.96
C LEU A 84 10.33 12.20 -6.07
N CYS A 85 9.12 12.26 -6.64
CA CYS A 85 7.89 12.41 -5.86
C CYS A 85 7.67 11.26 -4.88
N ALA A 86 7.84 10.02 -5.35
CA ALA A 86 7.73 8.83 -4.51
C ALA A 86 8.77 8.82 -3.39
N TYR A 87 10.02 9.17 -3.70
CA TYR A 87 11.11 9.18 -2.73
C TYR A 87 10.99 10.33 -1.71
N TRP A 88 10.67 11.56 -2.17
CA TRP A 88 10.50 12.72 -1.29
C TRP A 88 9.27 12.59 -0.40
N SER A 89 8.14 12.08 -0.90
CA SER A 89 6.97 11.83 -0.04
C SER A 89 7.31 10.91 1.13
N PHE A 90 8.11 9.87 0.89
CA PHE A 90 8.57 8.96 1.93
C PHE A 90 9.50 9.65 2.93
N ILE A 91 10.58 10.27 2.45
CA ILE A 91 11.60 10.88 3.32
C ILE A 91 11.06 12.07 4.10
N LEU A 92 10.22 12.92 3.50
CA LEU A 92 9.65 14.05 4.22
C LEU A 92 8.75 13.56 5.35
N ALA A 93 7.93 12.54 5.09
CA ALA A 93 7.04 11.95 6.09
C ALA A 93 7.81 11.35 7.26
N GLU A 94 8.74 10.43 7.01
CA GLU A 94 9.47 9.75 8.10
C GLU A 94 10.54 10.65 8.72
N GLY A 95 11.33 11.33 7.90
CA GLY A 95 12.51 12.08 8.33
C GLY A 95 12.20 13.43 8.97
N LEU A 96 11.18 14.16 8.49
CA LEU A 96 10.86 15.50 9.02
C LEU A 96 9.65 15.51 9.93
N PHE A 97 8.63 14.71 9.62
CA PHE A 97 7.34 14.79 10.31
C PHE A 97 7.02 13.60 11.21
N GLY A 98 7.85 12.55 11.22
CA GLY A 98 7.61 11.33 12.00
C GLY A 98 6.29 10.63 11.66
N MET A 99 5.82 10.76 10.42
CA MET A 99 4.60 10.15 9.89
C MET A 99 4.93 8.90 9.08
N SER A 100 3.92 8.10 8.72
CA SER A 100 4.11 6.94 7.84
C SER A 100 4.54 7.39 6.43
N GLY A 101 5.78 7.05 6.06
CA GLY A 101 6.31 7.29 4.72
C GLY A 101 5.49 6.60 3.65
N VAL A 102 5.19 5.31 3.85
CA VAL A 102 4.44 4.49 2.89
C VAL A 102 3.06 5.06 2.60
N LEU A 103 2.24 5.37 3.62
CA LEU A 103 0.90 5.96 3.41
C LEU A 103 0.96 7.33 2.73
N THR A 104 1.98 8.13 3.06
CA THR A 104 2.20 9.44 2.44
C THR A 104 2.52 9.28 0.96
N THR A 105 3.42 8.35 0.62
CA THR A 105 3.78 8.02 -0.77
C THR A 105 2.59 7.47 -1.56
N VAL A 106 1.80 6.57 -0.97
CA VAL A 106 0.55 6.10 -1.57
C VAL A 106 -0.38 7.26 -1.87
N THR A 107 -0.61 8.15 -0.91
CA THR A 107 -1.53 9.28 -1.11
C THR A 107 -1.01 10.26 -2.16
N ALA A 108 0.29 10.56 -2.15
CA ALA A 108 0.92 11.38 -3.18
C ALA A 108 0.79 10.76 -4.57
N SER A 109 0.95 9.43 -4.66
CA SER A 109 0.83 8.68 -5.91
C SER A 109 -0.60 8.65 -6.42
N LEU A 110 -1.61 8.57 -5.56
CA LEU A 110 -3.03 8.70 -5.94
C LEU A 110 -3.33 10.08 -6.52
N VAL A 111 -2.85 11.16 -5.89
CA VAL A 111 -3.01 12.52 -6.41
C VAL A 111 -2.31 12.70 -7.75
N LEU A 112 -1.12 12.11 -7.89
CA LEU A 112 -0.36 12.13 -9.13
C LEU A 112 -1.09 11.35 -10.23
N ALA A 113 -1.54 10.12 -9.95
CA ALA A 113 -2.26 9.26 -10.90
C ALA A 113 -3.59 9.87 -11.38
N ASP A 114 -4.27 10.66 -10.55
CA ASP A 114 -5.50 11.37 -10.96
C ASP A 114 -5.20 12.49 -11.98
N ARG A 115 -4.12 13.24 -11.78
CA ARG A 115 -3.90 14.53 -12.49
C ARG A 115 -2.73 14.57 -13.45
N MET A 116 -1.83 13.59 -13.44
CA MET A 116 -0.61 13.62 -14.26
C MET A 116 -0.89 13.34 -15.74
N TRP A 117 -1.86 12.48 -16.06
CA TRP A 117 -2.02 11.91 -17.41
C TRP A 117 -2.17 12.91 -18.56
N PRO A 118 -2.86 14.05 -18.41
CA PRO A 118 -2.94 15.07 -19.47
C PRO A 118 -1.61 15.75 -19.78
N SER A 119 -0.67 15.71 -18.84
CA SER A 119 0.66 16.33 -18.97
C SER A 119 1.74 15.32 -19.37
N ILE A 120 1.47 14.02 -19.32
CA ILE A 120 2.45 13.00 -19.69
C ILE A 120 2.62 12.93 -21.20
N VAL A 121 3.87 13.00 -21.68
CA VAL A 121 4.18 12.94 -23.12
C VAL A 121 4.03 11.53 -23.67
N SER A 122 4.57 10.52 -22.98
CA SER A 122 4.42 9.11 -23.38
C SER A 122 3.88 8.28 -22.22
N LYS A 123 2.58 7.95 -22.29
CA LYS A 123 1.93 7.08 -21.30
C LYS A 123 2.51 5.67 -21.31
N GLU A 124 2.87 5.17 -22.48
CA GLU A 124 3.49 3.85 -22.64
C GLU A 124 4.86 3.80 -21.96
N SER A 125 5.72 4.80 -22.20
CA SER A 125 7.02 4.88 -21.54
C SER A 125 6.88 4.96 -20.02
N MET A 126 5.93 5.77 -19.51
CA MET A 126 5.66 5.90 -18.08
C MET A 126 5.23 4.55 -17.47
N ASN A 127 4.25 3.88 -18.08
CA ASN A 127 3.76 2.59 -17.59
C ASN A 127 4.84 1.52 -17.65
N ASN A 128 5.58 1.42 -18.76
CA ASN A 128 6.65 0.43 -18.91
C ASN A 128 7.76 0.65 -17.87
N SER A 129 8.13 1.90 -17.59
CA SER A 129 9.11 2.21 -16.54
C SER A 129 8.60 1.82 -15.15
N TRP A 130 7.36 2.14 -14.78
CA TRP A 130 6.81 1.76 -13.49
C TRP A 130 6.60 0.25 -13.33
N HIS A 131 6.19 -0.45 -14.39
CA HIS A 131 6.15 -1.92 -14.39
C HIS A 131 7.54 -2.55 -14.24
N MET A 132 8.57 -1.94 -14.84
CA MET A 132 9.95 -2.38 -14.63
C MET A 132 10.38 -2.19 -13.16
N PHE A 133 10.07 -1.05 -12.55
CA PHE A 133 10.37 -0.80 -11.14
C PHE A 133 9.60 -1.74 -10.20
N GLU A 134 8.32 -1.97 -10.47
CA GLU A 134 7.49 -2.95 -9.76
C GLU A 134 8.10 -4.36 -9.86
N PHE A 135 8.46 -4.78 -11.07
CA PHE A 135 9.10 -6.08 -11.30
C PHE A 135 10.41 -6.20 -10.52
N ILE A 136 11.30 -5.22 -10.61
CA ILE A 136 12.58 -5.25 -9.89
C ILE A 136 12.35 -5.28 -8.38
N GLY A 137 11.46 -4.42 -7.85
CA GLY A 137 11.14 -4.35 -6.43
C GLY A 137 10.60 -5.67 -5.89
N ASN A 138 9.64 -6.28 -6.60
CA ASN A 138 9.09 -7.58 -6.24
C ASN A 138 10.17 -8.67 -6.26
N ASN A 139 11.00 -8.74 -7.30
CA ASN A 139 12.09 -9.72 -7.36
C ASN A 139 13.08 -9.57 -6.21
N VAL A 140 13.45 -8.34 -5.85
CA VAL A 140 14.35 -8.08 -4.72
C VAL A 140 13.71 -8.55 -3.41
N ILE A 141 12.45 -8.20 -3.15
CA ILE A 141 11.74 -8.60 -1.92
C ILE A 141 11.61 -10.13 -1.85
N PHE A 142 11.17 -10.79 -2.93
CA PHE A 142 11.04 -12.25 -2.96
C PHE A 142 12.39 -12.96 -2.83
N PHE A 143 13.42 -12.45 -3.50
CA PHE A 143 14.78 -12.98 -3.38
C PHE A 143 15.30 -12.88 -1.95
N LEU A 144 15.14 -11.72 -1.31
CA LEU A 144 15.56 -11.51 0.08
C LEU A 144 14.75 -12.37 1.06
N ALA A 145 13.42 -12.40 0.92
CA ALA A 145 12.54 -13.23 1.75
C ALA A 145 12.90 -14.72 1.61
N GLY A 146 13.12 -15.20 0.38
CA GLY A 146 13.56 -16.57 0.12
C GLY A 146 14.95 -16.87 0.68
N SER A 147 15.91 -15.94 0.54
CA SER A 147 17.26 -16.10 1.08
C SER A 147 17.28 -16.18 2.60
N LEU A 148 16.53 -15.31 3.28
CA LEU A 148 16.40 -15.29 4.75
C LEU A 148 15.63 -16.52 5.25
N SER A 149 14.51 -16.87 4.61
CA SER A 149 13.72 -18.05 4.98
C SER A 149 14.48 -19.35 4.75
N GLY A 150 15.28 -19.43 3.68
CA GLY A 150 16.09 -20.62 3.37
C GLY A 150 17.11 -20.95 4.46
N GLN A 151 17.67 -19.93 5.13
CA GLN A 151 18.59 -20.15 6.26
C GLN A 151 17.89 -20.74 7.48
N VAL A 152 16.64 -20.34 7.74
CA VAL A 152 15.83 -20.81 8.88
C VAL A 152 15.30 -22.23 8.63
N MET A 153 15.13 -22.63 7.37
CA MET A 153 14.50 -23.89 6.97
C MET A 153 15.34 -25.15 7.27
N TYR A 154 16.60 -25.01 7.65
CA TYR A 154 17.49 -26.14 7.92
C TYR A 154 17.15 -26.89 9.24
N TYR A 155 16.43 -26.25 10.16
CA TYR A 155 16.03 -26.81 11.46
C TYR A 155 14.54 -26.56 11.74
N ILE A 156 13.65 -27.27 11.03
CA ILE A 156 12.20 -27.19 11.26
C ILE A 156 11.71 -28.51 11.84
N ASP A 157 11.15 -28.46 13.06
CA ASP A 157 10.53 -29.62 13.69
C ASP A 157 9.12 -29.86 13.14
N LEU A 158 8.61 -31.10 13.28
CA LEU A 158 7.22 -31.46 12.94
C LEU A 158 6.18 -30.56 13.64
N ARG A 159 6.52 -30.01 14.81
CA ARG A 159 5.68 -29.08 15.57
C ARG A 159 5.55 -27.72 14.86
N ASP A 160 6.59 -27.25 14.17
CA ASP A 160 6.55 -25.98 13.43
C ASP A 160 5.65 -26.07 12.20
N TYR A 161 5.64 -27.23 11.53
CA TYR A 161 4.66 -27.51 10.47
C TYR A 161 3.22 -27.49 11.00
N LEU A 162 2.99 -28.00 12.21
CA LEU A 162 1.68 -27.92 12.86
C LEU A 162 1.32 -26.46 13.18
N HIS A 163 2.26 -25.67 13.71
CA HIS A 163 2.06 -24.24 13.95
C HIS A 163 1.75 -23.49 12.65
N LEU A 164 2.43 -23.82 11.55
CA LEU A 164 2.18 -23.22 10.24
C LEU A 164 0.76 -23.56 9.72
N LEU A 165 0.32 -24.81 9.87
CA LEU A 165 -1.02 -25.23 9.52
C LEU A 165 -2.08 -24.50 10.36
N VAL A 166 -1.88 -24.40 11.67
CA VAL A 166 -2.77 -23.68 12.57
C VAL A 166 -2.82 -22.21 12.20
N LEU A 167 -1.68 -21.57 11.96
CA LEU A 167 -1.59 -20.18 11.52
C LEU A 167 -2.36 -19.97 10.21
N TYR A 168 -2.17 -20.87 9.23
CA TYR A 168 -2.88 -20.82 7.95
C TYR A 168 -4.40 -20.85 8.14
N LEU A 169 -4.90 -21.77 8.98
CA LEU A 169 -6.33 -21.92 9.28
C LEU A 169 -6.88 -20.69 10.02
N VAL A 170 -6.16 -20.21 11.05
CA VAL A 170 -6.54 -19.02 11.82
C VAL A 170 -6.62 -17.79 10.92
N CYS A 171 -5.59 -17.53 10.11
CA CYS A 171 -5.60 -16.37 9.22
C CYS A 171 -6.74 -16.47 8.18
N ASN A 172 -7.07 -17.68 7.69
CA ASN A 172 -8.22 -17.88 6.81
C ASN A 172 -9.56 -17.62 7.52
N ALA A 173 -9.71 -18.10 8.76
CA ALA A 173 -10.90 -17.85 9.55
C ALA A 173 -11.08 -16.35 9.86
N VAL A 174 -10.01 -15.66 10.26
CA VAL A 174 -10.01 -14.21 10.50
C VAL A 174 -10.43 -13.45 9.25
N ARG A 175 -9.91 -13.81 8.07
CA ARG A 175 -10.32 -13.21 6.78
C ARG A 175 -11.82 -13.41 6.52
N GLY A 176 -12.32 -14.63 6.69
CA GLY A 176 -13.74 -14.94 6.52
C GLY A 176 -14.63 -14.14 7.46
N ILE A 177 -14.25 -14.05 8.74
CA ILE A 177 -14.96 -13.27 9.76
C ILE A 177 -14.95 -11.77 9.39
N MET A 178 -13.80 -11.21 9.00
CA MET A 178 -13.68 -9.79 8.63
C MET A 178 -14.52 -9.45 7.38
N LEU A 179 -14.57 -10.33 6.37
CA LEU A 179 -15.43 -10.17 5.21
C LEU A 179 -16.92 -10.21 5.58
N LEU A 180 -17.31 -11.13 6.45
CA LEU A 180 -18.69 -11.23 6.94
C LEU A 180 -19.09 -10.04 7.82
N LEU A 181 -18.19 -9.51 8.64
CA LEU A 181 -18.43 -8.32 9.48
C LEU A 181 -18.49 -7.03 8.66
N SER A 182 -17.79 -6.95 7.52
CA SER A 182 -17.79 -5.77 6.64
C SER A 182 -18.96 -5.76 5.64
N MET A 183 -19.58 -6.91 5.36
CA MET A 183 -20.81 -7.03 4.55
C MET A 183 -21.94 -6.03 4.88
N PRO A 184 -22.36 -5.84 6.15
CA PRO A 184 -23.39 -4.84 6.46
C PRO A 184 -22.96 -3.42 6.11
N VAL A 185 -21.68 -3.09 6.28
CA VAL A 185 -21.11 -1.78 5.92
C VAL A 185 -21.14 -1.58 4.41
N PHE A 186 -20.78 -2.61 3.63
CA PHE A 186 -20.87 -2.56 2.16
C PHE A 186 -22.30 -2.37 1.66
N LYS A 187 -23.27 -3.02 2.29
CA LYS A 187 -24.70 -2.82 1.95
C LYS A 187 -25.18 -1.40 2.27
N LEU A 188 -24.59 -0.76 3.28
CA LEU A 188 -24.99 0.58 3.72
C LEU A 188 -24.34 1.68 2.88
N LEU A 189 -23.05 1.52 2.54
CA LEU A 189 -22.28 2.45 1.68
C LEU A 189 -22.55 2.25 0.19
N GLY A 190 -22.91 1.04 -0.23
CA GLY A 190 -23.16 0.67 -1.63
C GLY A 190 -24.56 0.98 -2.15
N LYS A 191 -25.31 1.90 -1.53
CA LYS A 191 -26.63 2.31 -2.04
C LYS A 191 -26.50 2.90 -3.45
N GLY A 192 -26.82 2.10 -4.48
CA GLY A 192 -26.70 2.46 -5.90
C GLY A 192 -25.67 1.66 -6.69
N LEU A 193 -24.90 0.77 -6.05
CA LEU A 193 -23.97 -0.16 -6.67
C LEU A 193 -24.53 -1.59 -6.64
N GLN A 194 -23.99 -2.51 -7.45
CA GLN A 194 -24.40 -3.91 -7.42
C GLN A 194 -24.13 -4.50 -6.01
N PRO A 195 -25.14 -5.09 -5.35
CA PRO A 195 -24.96 -5.63 -4.00
C PRO A 195 -24.00 -6.82 -4.04
N VAL A 196 -23.01 -6.82 -3.15
CA VAL A 196 -22.09 -7.94 -2.97
C VAL A 196 -22.89 -9.14 -2.47
N SER A 197 -22.94 -10.21 -3.26
CA SER A 197 -23.63 -11.45 -2.87
C SER A 197 -22.76 -12.29 -1.93
N LEU A 198 -23.37 -13.23 -1.21
CA LEU A 198 -22.64 -14.21 -0.41
C LEU A 198 -21.69 -15.07 -1.26
N ALA A 199 -22.05 -15.33 -2.52
CA ALA A 199 -21.19 -16.04 -3.46
C ALA A 199 -19.94 -15.21 -3.81
N ASP A 200 -20.10 -13.90 -4.03
CA ASP A 200 -18.97 -13.00 -4.27
C ASP A 200 -18.06 -12.91 -3.04
N SER A 201 -18.64 -12.84 -1.84
CA SER A 201 -17.86 -12.86 -0.58
C SER A 201 -17.10 -14.17 -0.38
N ALA A 202 -17.67 -15.31 -0.76
CA ALA A 202 -16.97 -16.60 -0.71
C ALA A 202 -15.81 -16.65 -1.72
N VAL A 203 -16.00 -16.09 -2.93
CA VAL A 203 -14.93 -15.96 -3.92
C VAL A 203 -13.83 -15.00 -3.43
N MET A 204 -14.18 -13.88 -2.80
CA MET A 204 -13.21 -12.95 -2.21
C MET A 204 -12.47 -13.56 -1.00
N TRP A 205 -13.15 -14.43 -0.25
CA TRP A 205 -12.54 -15.17 0.85
C TRP A 205 -11.50 -16.17 0.34
N TRP A 206 -11.86 -16.98 -0.64
CA TRP A 206 -11.02 -18.05 -1.17
C TRP A 206 -9.93 -17.56 -2.16
N GLY A 207 -10.21 -16.50 -2.92
CA GLY A 207 -9.33 -15.95 -3.96
C GLY A 207 -8.22 -15.03 -3.46
N GLY A 208 -8.08 -14.85 -2.14
CA GLY A 208 -7.00 -14.05 -1.57
C GLY A 208 -5.66 -14.76 -1.66
N LEU A 209 -4.81 -14.40 -2.63
CA LEU A 209 -3.40 -14.80 -2.65
C LEU A 209 -2.68 -14.22 -1.42
N ARG A 210 -1.80 -15.04 -0.82
CA ARG A 210 -0.84 -14.68 0.23
C ARG A 210 0.56 -14.85 -0.32
#